data_AF-A0A1M5YL06-F1
#
_entry.id   AF-A0A1M5YL06-F1
#
_cell.length_a   1.000
_cell.length_b   1.000
_cell.length_c   1.000
_cell.angle_alpha   90.00
_cell.angle_beta   90.00
_cell.angle_gamma   90.00
#
_symmetry.space_group_name_H-M   'P 1'
#
loop_
_entity.id
_entity.type
_entity.pdbx_description
1 polymer ?
#
loop_
_entity_poly.entity_id
_entity_poly.type
_entity_poly.pdbx_seq_one_letter_code
_entity_poly.pdbx_strand_id
1 'polypeptide(L)'
;MGIFQTLFEHKKLIYRKKDKHTFKAIKSLLKESGIKGISSGHYQQEEVIPGVGASHLDPRNMGPNGRIDRDIYYIKVPVSYYDTACNIIRQHGIKAEVLSNEDLMQSAATKARAKISEINQQF
;
A
#
# COMPACT_ATOMS: atom_id res chain seq x y z
N MET A 1 29.32 -10.80 -19.53
CA MET A 1 28.01 -10.17 -19.76
C MET A 1 27.75 -9.20 -18.61
N GLY A 2 28.14 -7.94 -18.78
CA GLY A 2 28.04 -6.92 -17.74
C GLY A 2 26.61 -6.42 -17.66
N ILE A 3 25.93 -6.71 -16.56
CA ILE A 3 24.59 -6.17 -16.29
C ILE A 3 24.80 -4.71 -15.90
N PHE A 4 24.46 -3.79 -16.79
CA PHE A 4 24.43 -2.37 -16.49
C PHE A 4 23.51 -2.15 -15.29
N GLN A 5 24.08 -1.77 -14.15
CA GLN A 5 23.30 -1.23 -13.03
C GLN A 5 22.74 0.12 -13.49
N THR A 6 21.50 0.12 -13.96
CA THR A 6 20.79 1.34 -14.33
C THR A 6 20.57 2.16 -13.06
N LEU A 7 21.21 3.33 -12.99
CA LEU A 7 21.16 4.25 -11.84
C LEU A 7 19.72 4.69 -11.49
N PHE A 8 18.77 4.51 -12.42
CA PHE A 8 17.35 4.84 -12.27
C PHE A 8 16.46 3.75 -12.87
N GLU A 9 16.40 2.59 -12.21
CA GLU A 9 15.41 1.57 -12.55
C GLU A 9 14.01 1.97 -12.04
N HIS A 10 13.00 1.83 -12.90
CA HIS A 10 11.61 2.05 -12.51
C HIS A 10 11.21 1.05 -11.41
N LYS A 11 10.45 1.52 -10.40
CA LYS A 11 10.01 0.68 -9.28
C LYS A 11 8.51 0.48 -9.31
N LYS A 12 8.08 -0.77 -9.26
CA LYS A 12 6.67 -1.17 -9.17
C LYS A 12 6.25 -1.38 -7.72
N LEU A 13 5.03 -0.97 -7.39
CA LEU A 13 4.42 -1.23 -6.10
C LEU A 13 4.01 -2.70 -6.00
N ILE A 14 4.31 -3.35 -4.88
CA ILE A 14 3.92 -4.75 -4.61
C ILE A 14 3.04 -4.88 -3.36
N TYR A 15 3.05 -3.87 -2.48
CA TYR A 15 2.28 -3.88 -1.24
C TYR A 15 1.86 -2.46 -0.87
N ARG A 16 0.58 -2.30 -0.50
CA ARG A 16 0.05 -1.07 0.10
C ARG A 16 -1.16 -1.37 0.98
N LYS A 17 -1.01 -1.30 2.30
CA LYS A 17 -2.09 -1.56 3.26
C LYS A 17 -1.83 -0.89 4.61
N LYS A 18 -2.90 -0.64 5.38
CA LYS A 18 -2.85 -0.25 6.80
C LYS A 18 -2.56 -1.46 7.70
N ASP A 19 -1.49 -2.18 7.40
CA ASP A 19 -1.07 -3.34 8.19
C ASP A 19 0.45 -3.34 8.36
N LYS A 20 0.88 -2.94 9.56
CA LYS A 20 2.28 -2.79 9.93
C LYS A 20 3.00 -4.15 10.06
N HIS A 21 2.28 -5.17 10.53
CA HIS A 21 2.85 -6.49 10.79
C HIS A 21 3.24 -7.18 9.48
N THR A 22 2.31 -7.21 8.53
CA THR A 22 2.50 -7.74 7.18
C THR A 22 3.53 -6.93 6.41
N PHE A 23 3.53 -5.60 6.54
CA PHE A 23 4.58 -4.75 5.97
C PHE A 23 5.98 -5.17 6.44
N LYS A 24 6.15 -5.36 7.76
CA LYS A 24 7.44 -5.75 8.34
C LYS A 24 7.86 -7.15 7.90
N ALA A 25 6.91 -8.09 7.81
CA ALA A 25 7.15 -9.44 7.33
C ALA A 25 7.63 -9.45 5.87
N ILE A 26 6.92 -8.78 4.96
CA ILE A 26 7.32 -8.67 3.55
C ILE A 26 8.68 -7.99 3.42
N LYS A 27 8.93 -6.91 4.18
CA LYS A 27 10.21 -6.22 4.15
C LYS A 27 11.38 -7.12 4.60
N SER A 28 11.19 -7.93 5.65
CA SER A 28 12.20 -8.89 6.09
C SER A 28 12.46 -9.92 4.99
N LEU A 29 11.39 -10.52 4.48
CA LEU A 29 11.43 -11.58 3.48
C LEU A 29 12.17 -11.15 2.20
N LEU A 30 11.88 -9.95 1.68
CA LEU A 30 12.54 -9.42 0.48
C LEU A 30 14.02 -9.06 0.74
N LYS A 31 14.38 -8.73 1.98
CA LYS A 31 15.77 -8.48 2.38
C LYS A 31 16.54 -9.80 2.46
N GLU A 32 15.92 -10.85 3.01
CA GLU A 32 16.49 -12.19 3.13
C GLU A 32 16.70 -12.85 1.76
N SER A 33 15.81 -12.60 0.79
CA SER A 33 15.98 -13.07 -0.59
C SER A 33 17.03 -12.31 -1.41
N GLY A 34 17.68 -11.30 -0.83
CA GLY A 34 18.77 -10.57 -1.45
C GLY A 34 18.36 -9.55 -2.51
N ILE A 35 17.08 -9.16 -2.57
CA ILE A 35 16.60 -8.17 -3.54
C ILE A 35 17.13 -6.78 -3.16
N LYS A 36 17.89 -6.17 -4.07
CA LYS A 36 18.47 -4.83 -3.90
C LYS A 36 17.54 -3.74 -4.45
N GLY A 37 17.74 -2.50 -4.01
CA GLY A 37 17.03 -1.33 -4.57
C GLY A 37 15.57 -1.16 -4.13
N ILE A 38 15.10 -1.90 -3.12
CA ILE A 38 13.75 -1.80 -2.57
C ILE A 38 13.52 -0.40 -1.99
N SER A 39 12.36 0.19 -2.27
CA SER A 39 11.87 1.41 -1.63
C SER A 39 10.66 1.07 -0.75
N SER A 40 10.74 1.39 0.54
CA SER A 40 9.68 1.08 1.50
C SER A 40 9.42 2.30 2.37
N GLY A 41 8.16 2.60 2.69
CA GLY A 41 7.81 3.70 3.56
C GLY A 41 6.37 3.61 4.04
N HIS A 42 5.92 4.68 4.69
CA HIS A 42 4.53 4.85 5.06
C HIS A 42 4.12 6.31 4.85
N TYR A 43 2.83 6.58 4.76
CA TYR A 43 2.25 7.92 4.81
C TYR A 43 0.92 7.86 5.54
N GLN A 44 0.55 8.97 6.16
CA GLN A 44 -0.72 9.07 6.87
C GLN A 44 -1.85 9.27 5.84
N GLN A 45 -2.89 8.43 5.92
CA GLN A 45 -4.13 8.72 5.21
C GLN A 45 -4.87 9.81 6.00
N GLU A 46 -4.85 11.04 5.51
CA GLU A 46 -5.76 12.07 6.00
C GLU A 46 -7.17 11.76 5.50
N GLU A 47 -8.11 11.63 6.43
CA GLU A 47 -9.53 11.75 6.10
C GLU A 47 -9.80 13.23 5.92
N VAL A 48 -10.20 13.63 4.71
CA VAL A 48 -10.68 14.99 4.45
C VAL A 48 -11.99 15.12 5.21
N ILE A 49 -11.93 15.61 6.45
CA ILE A 49 -13.12 15.99 7.22
C ILE A 49 -13.35 17.47 6.90
N PRO A 50 -14.32 17.82 6.03
CA PRO A 50 -14.69 19.21 5.83
C PRO A 50 -15.40 19.67 7.11
N GLY A 51 -14.71 20.41 7.98
CA GLY A 51 -15.22 20.73 9.30
C GLY A 51 -14.59 21.99 9.89
N VAL A 52 -15.30 23.09 9.71
CA VAL A 52 -15.14 24.41 10.31
C VAL A 52 -14.88 24.35 11.82
N GLY A 53 -13.81 25.04 12.27
CA GLY A 53 -13.71 25.66 13.60
C GLY A 53 -13.78 24.77 14.85
N ALA A 54 -12.69 24.07 15.20
CA ALA A 54 -12.37 23.66 16.58
C ALA A 54 -10.88 23.24 16.69
N SER A 55 -9.98 24.21 16.62
CA SER A 55 -8.54 24.02 16.34
C SER A 55 -7.68 23.37 17.44
N HIS A 56 -8.22 22.62 18.41
CA HIS A 56 -7.37 21.98 19.45
C HIS A 56 -7.83 20.62 19.98
N LEU A 57 -9.05 20.15 19.68
CA LEU A 57 -9.45 18.78 19.99
C LEU A 57 -9.38 17.95 18.72
N ASP A 58 -8.25 17.27 18.57
CA ASP A 58 -8.10 16.27 17.54
C ASP A 58 -8.93 15.02 17.93
N PRO A 59 -10.06 14.71 17.25
CA PRO A 59 -10.88 13.53 17.56
C PRO A 59 -10.07 12.23 17.47
N ARG A 60 -8.92 12.28 16.78
CA ARG A 60 -7.98 11.16 16.58
C ARG A 60 -7.24 10.76 17.86
N ASN A 61 -7.31 11.57 18.92
CA ASN A 61 -6.75 11.28 20.26
C ASN A 61 -7.84 10.99 21.32
N MET A 62 -9.12 11.01 20.94
CA MET A 62 -10.26 10.97 21.88
C MET A 62 -10.89 9.57 22.02
N GLY A 63 -10.29 8.53 21.43
CA GLY A 63 -10.76 7.15 21.54
C GLY A 63 -10.26 6.44 22.81
N PRO A 64 -10.99 5.44 23.34
CA PRO A 64 -10.60 4.72 24.56
C PRO A 64 -9.25 3.99 24.45
N ASN A 65 -8.78 3.73 23.23
CA ASN A 65 -7.50 3.06 22.95
C ASN A 65 -6.40 4.03 22.44
N GLY A 66 -6.57 5.35 22.59
CA GLY A 66 -5.58 6.34 22.18
C GLY A 66 -5.52 6.58 20.67
N ARG A 67 -4.33 6.97 20.17
CA ARG A 67 -4.11 7.36 18.76
C ARG A 67 -4.47 6.22 17.79
N ILE A 68 -5.37 6.51 16.86
CA ILE A 68 -5.70 5.61 15.76
C ILE A 68 -4.53 5.56 14.76
N ASP A 69 -4.03 4.36 14.44
CA ASP A 69 -3.04 4.15 13.38
C ASP A 69 -3.68 4.47 12.01
N ARG A 70 -3.13 5.47 11.34
CA ARG A 70 -3.59 5.96 10.03
C ARG A 70 -2.55 5.73 8.95
N ASP A 71 -1.45 5.05 9.28
CA ASP A 71 -0.34 4.84 8.37
C ASP A 71 -0.72 3.80 7.31
N ILE A 72 -0.63 4.21 6.06
CA ILE A 72 -0.60 3.30 4.93
C ILE A 72 0.85 2.96 4.66
N TYR A 73 1.20 1.70 4.84
CA TYR A 73 2.53 1.17 4.56
C TYR A 73 2.62 0.77 3.10
N TYR A 74 3.76 1.01 2.45
CA TYR A 74 3.97 0.65 1.05
C TYR A 74 5.36 0.07 0.79
N ILE A 75 5.45 -0.82 -0.20
CA ILE A 75 6.72 -1.40 -0.68
C ILE A 75 6.73 -1.36 -2.21
N LYS A 76 7.80 -0.80 -2.76
CA LYS A 76 8.12 -0.76 -4.19
C LYS A 76 9.42 -1.51 -4.46
N VAL A 77 9.43 -2.36 -5.47
CA VAL A 77 10.59 -3.12 -5.92
C VAL A 77 10.97 -2.71 -7.34
N PRO A 78 12.25 -2.81 -7.73
CA PRO A 78 12.63 -2.60 -9.12
C PRO A 78 11.91 -3.58 -10.06
N VAL A 79 11.60 -3.14 -11.28
CA VAL A 79 10.85 -3.94 -12.27
C VAL A 79 11.53 -5.28 -12.55
N SER A 80 12.86 -5.33 -12.60
CA SER A 80 13.65 -6.55 -12.80
C SER A 80 13.43 -7.59 -11.71
N TYR A 81 13.06 -7.18 -10.50
CA TYR A 81 12.79 -8.08 -9.36
C TYR A 81 11.30 -8.23 -9.05
N TYR A 82 10.42 -7.62 -9.84
CA TYR A 82 8.98 -7.61 -9.57
C TYR A 82 8.36 -9.00 -9.54
N ASP A 83 8.68 -9.82 -10.55
CA ASP A 83 8.11 -11.17 -10.68
C ASP A 83 8.60 -12.08 -9.56
N THR A 84 9.91 -12.05 -9.29
CA THR A 84 10.55 -12.76 -8.18
C THR A 84 9.97 -12.36 -6.83
N ALA A 85 9.79 -11.07 -6.59
CA ALA A 85 9.20 -10.56 -5.34
C ALA A 85 7.74 -11.04 -5.19
N CYS A 86 6.93 -10.97 -6.26
CA CYS A 86 5.57 -11.49 -6.24
C CYS A 86 5.53 -12.99 -5.94
N ASN A 87 6.42 -13.77 -6.54
CA ASN A 87 6.48 -15.21 -6.33
C ASN A 87 6.83 -15.56 -4.88
N ILE A 88 7.84 -14.90 -4.31
CA ILE A 88 8.24 -15.08 -2.90
C ILE A 88 7.08 -14.77 -1.94
N ILE A 89 6.36 -13.67 -2.18
CA ILE A 89 5.21 -13.28 -1.35
C ILE A 89 4.08 -14.31 -1.43
N ARG A 90 3.78 -14.81 -2.65
CA ARG A 90 2.78 -15.86 -2.86
C ARG A 90 3.17 -17.17 -2.16
N GLN A 91 4.44 -17.58 -2.26
CA GLN A 91 4.94 -18.79 -1.61
C GLN A 91 4.82 -18.72 -0.08
N HIS A 92 5.05 -17.56 0.51
CA HIS A 92 4.88 -17.35 1.95
C HIS A 92 3.41 -17.17 2.39
N GLY A 93 2.45 -17.33 1.48
CA GLY A 93 1.01 -17.25 1.79
C GLY A 93 0.56 -15.87 2.27
N ILE A 94 1.40 -14.84 2.08
CA ILE A 94 1.05 -13.48 2.46
C ILE A 94 0.03 -13.00 1.42
N LYS A 95 -1.24 -12.85 1.83
CA LYS A 95 -2.30 -12.20 1.05
C LYS A 95 -2.02 -10.69 0.93
N ALA A 96 -0.87 -10.34 0.36
CA ALA A 96 -0.69 -9.04 -0.23
C ALA A 96 -1.53 -9.08 -1.51
N GLU A 97 -2.68 -8.40 -1.49
CA GLU A 97 -3.28 -7.97 -2.75
C GLU A 97 -2.22 -7.11 -3.42
N VAL A 98 -1.51 -7.71 -4.37
CA VAL A 98 -0.59 -7.03 -5.26
C VAL A 98 -1.48 -6.13 -6.10
N LEU A 99 -1.75 -4.93 -5.58
CA LEU A 99 -2.55 -3.93 -6.27
C LEU A 99 -1.81 -3.61 -7.56
N SER A 100 -2.40 -4.03 -8.68
CA SER A 100 -1.92 -3.65 -10.00
C SER A 100 -1.91 -2.11 -10.06
N ASN A 101 -1.04 -1.51 -10.88
CA ASN A 101 -1.06 -0.05 -11.06
C ASN A 101 -2.47 0.46 -11.45
N GLU A 102 -3.25 -0.37 -12.14
CA GLU A 102 -4.64 -0.14 -12.49
C GLU A 102 -5.56 -0.04 -11.25
N ASP A 103 -5.39 -0.92 -10.26
CA ASP A 103 -6.17 -0.89 -9.01
C ASP A 103 -5.83 0.30 -8.11
N LEU A 104 -4.63 0.86 -8.27
CA LEU A 104 -4.17 2.08 -7.59
C LEU A 104 -4.65 3.36 -8.28
N MET A 105 -4.81 3.32 -9.61
CA MET A 105 -5.27 4.43 -10.46
C MET A 105 -6.79 4.56 -10.52
N GLN A 106 -7.54 3.53 -10.13
CA GLN A 106 -8.97 3.67 -9.86
C GLN A 106 -9.18 4.58 -8.65
N SER A 107 -9.40 5.86 -8.92
CA SER A 107 -9.81 6.85 -7.93
C SER A 107 -10.94 6.29 -7.05
N ALA A 108 -11.00 6.71 -5.78
CA ALA A 108 -12.10 6.34 -4.89
C ALA A 108 -13.49 6.62 -5.51
N ALA A 109 -13.57 7.60 -6.42
CA ALA A 109 -14.77 7.91 -7.19
C ALA A 109 -15.20 6.80 -8.16
N THR A 110 -14.27 6.08 -8.80
CA THR A 110 -14.58 4.97 -9.70
C THR A 110 -15.12 3.76 -8.93
N LYS A 111 -14.52 3.45 -7.78
CA LYS A 111 -15.00 2.37 -6.88
C LYS A 111 -16.36 2.70 -6.26
N ALA A 112 -16.59 3.96 -5.88
CA ALA A 112 -17.89 4.41 -5.38
C ALA A 112 -18.97 4.33 -6.47
N ARG A 113 -18.67 4.74 -7.72
CA ARG A 113 -19.59 4.62 -8.85
C ARG A 113 -19.93 3.17 -9.18
N ALA A 114 -18.95 2.26 -9.20
CA ALA A 114 -19.17 0.84 -9.46
C ALA A 114 -20.11 0.19 -8.42
N LYS A 115 -19.93 0.54 -7.14
CA LYS A 115 -20.77 0.02 -6.05
C LYS A 115 -22.20 0.57 -6.10
N ILE A 116 -22.38 1.83 -6.53
CA ILE A 116 -23.72 2.42 -6.73
C ILE A 116 -24.43 1.77 -7.92
N SER A 117 -23.71 1.46 -9.01
CA SER A 117 -24.32 0.75 -10.15
C SER A 117 -24.75 -0.67 -9.84
N GLU A 118 -24.02 -1.41 -8.99
CA GLU A 118 -24.42 -2.76 -8.56
C GLU A 118 -25.69 -2.76 -7.71
N ILE A 119 -25.88 -1.73 -6.86
CA ILE A 119 -27.09 -1.59 -6.04
C ILE A 119 -28.32 -1.33 -6.92
N ASN A 120 -28.18 -0.50 -7.95
CA ASN A 120 -29.29 -0.17 -8.86
C ASN A 120 -29.65 -1.29 -9.85
N GLN A 121 -28.88 -2.38 -9.90
CA GLN A 121 -29.24 -3.59 -10.65
C GLN A 121 -29.97 -4.64 -9.81
N GLN A 122 -30.07 -4.42 -8.49
CA GLN A 122 -30.81 -5.28 -7.56
C GLN A 122 -32.20 -4.72 -7.20
N PHE A 123 -32.61 -3.62 -7.84
CA PHE A 123 -33.95 -3.02 -7.73
C PHE A 123 -34.60 -2.91 -9.10
#